data_AF-A0A1W9RR93-F1
#
_entry.id   AF-A0A1W9RR93-F1
#
_cell.length_a   1.000
_cell.length_b   1.000
_cell.length_c   1.000
_cell.angle_alpha   90.00
_cell.angle_beta   90.00
_cell.angle_gamma   90.00
#
_symmetry.space_group_name_H-M   'P 1'
#
loop_
_entity.id
_entity.type
_entity.pdbx_description
1 polymer ?
#
loop_
_entity_poly.entity_id
_entity_poly.type
_entity_poly.pdbx_seq_one_letter_code
_entity_poly.pdbx_strand_id
1 'polypeptide(L)'
;GAIFLPMFLPILLAGFIIEFPYAILVGLLGPFFSSILTGMPPLFPTTLIMTVEGVTAASLVSYLYQQRKWPMWSSLIISIVAERLSLLAMGFVIAPLFNLPGEIFSFYKIIESTPGILLQLAGVPIILNLLWKTKLTSRQILK
;
A
#
# COMPACT_ATOMS: atom_id res chain seq x y z
N GLY A 1 -8.91 -12.46 11.77
CA GLY A 1 -8.88 -13.20 10.49
C GLY A 1 -7.91 -12.50 9.56
N ALA A 2 -7.05 -13.26 8.86
CA ALA A 2 -6.01 -12.75 7.95
C ALA A 2 -6.51 -11.74 6.89
N ILE A 3 -7.82 -11.76 6.61
CA ILE A 3 -8.55 -10.83 5.74
C ILE A 3 -8.47 -9.36 6.21
N PHE A 4 -8.21 -9.14 7.50
CA PHE A 4 -8.19 -7.80 8.13
C PHE A 4 -6.80 -7.30 8.52
N LEU A 5 -5.70 -8.00 8.19
CA LEU A 5 -4.37 -7.44 8.39
C LEU A 5 -4.08 -6.45 7.26
N PRO A 6 -4.34 -5.14 7.43
CA PRO A 6 -4.30 -4.23 6.32
C PRO A 6 -2.88 -3.68 6.30
N MET A 7 -1.94 -4.48 5.83
CA MET A 7 -0.52 -4.09 5.75
C MET A 7 -0.33 -2.81 4.91
N PHE A 8 -1.25 -2.55 3.97
CA PHE A 8 -1.24 -1.32 3.18
C PHE A 8 -1.70 -0.07 3.94
N LEU A 9 -2.45 -0.19 5.03
CA LEU A 9 -2.85 0.95 5.85
C LEU A 9 -1.62 1.65 6.47
N PRO A 10 -0.71 0.97 7.20
CA PRO A 10 0.51 1.60 7.69
C PRO A 10 1.45 2.04 6.55
N ILE A 11 1.50 1.34 5.42
CA ILE A 11 2.32 1.72 4.26
C ILE A 11 1.82 3.05 3.64
N LEU A 12 0.51 3.19 3.39
CA LEU A 12 -0.08 4.42 2.85
C LEU A 12 0.07 5.58 3.84
N LEU A 13 -0.15 5.34 5.14
CA LEU A 13 0.07 6.35 6.18
C LEU A 13 1.52 6.82 6.21
N ALA A 14 2.48 5.90 6.13
CA ALA A 14 3.89 6.24 6.04
C ALA A 14 4.19 7.06 4.76
N GLY A 15 3.58 6.73 3.63
CA GLY A 15 3.69 7.52 2.40
C GLY A 15 3.21 8.97 2.55
N PHE A 16 2.15 9.20 3.32
CA PHE A 16 1.65 10.57 3.62
C PHE A 16 2.53 11.34 4.60
N ILE A 17 3.29 10.65 5.45
CA ILE A 17 4.08 11.25 6.54
C ILE A 17 5.53 11.47 6.11
N ILE A 18 6.12 10.54 5.37
CA ILE A 18 7.54 10.46 5.07
C ILE A 18 7.80 10.90 3.62
N GLU A 19 8.99 11.46 3.36
CA GLU A 19 9.44 11.85 2.03
C GLU A 19 9.66 10.65 1.09
N PHE A 20 9.58 10.92 -0.21
CA PHE A 20 9.52 9.92 -1.28
C PHE A 20 10.60 8.83 -1.25
N PRO A 21 11.90 9.15 -1.08
CA PRO A 21 12.94 8.11 -1.09
C PRO A 21 12.77 7.10 0.04
N TYR A 22 12.36 7.56 1.22
CA TYR A 22 12.14 6.71 2.38
C TYR A 22 10.80 5.97 2.30
N ALA A 23 9.78 6.56 1.68
CA ALA A 23 8.51 5.88 1.43
C ALA A 23 8.69 4.63 0.57
N ILE A 24 9.60 4.65 -0.41
CA ILE A 24 9.98 3.46 -1.20
C ILE A 24 10.52 2.36 -0.30
N LEU A 25 11.43 2.70 0.63
CA LEU A 25 12.00 1.72 1.56
C LEU A 25 10.93 1.09 2.45
N VAL A 26 9.96 1.88 2.92
CA VAL A 26 8.83 1.36 3.71
C VAL A 26 7.97 0.40 2.89
N GLY A 27 7.64 0.75 1.64
CA GLY A 27 6.88 -0.11 0.74
C GLY A 27 7.62 -1.41 0.38
N LEU A 28 8.95 -1.34 0.27
CA LEU A 28 9.81 -2.49 -0.02
C LEU A 28 9.89 -3.43 1.18
N LEU A 29 10.20 -2.91 2.36
CA LEU A 29 10.49 -3.69 3.55
C LEU A 29 9.26 -4.13 4.32
N GLY A 30 8.17 -3.35 4.28
CA GLY A 30 6.94 -3.63 5.03
C GLY A 30 6.41 -5.06 4.84
N PRO A 31 6.26 -5.54 3.60
CA PRO A 31 5.77 -6.89 3.33
C PRO A 31 6.72 -8.00 3.79
N PHE A 32 8.03 -7.81 3.64
CA PHE A 32 9.02 -8.76 4.13
C PHE A 32 9.01 -8.86 5.65
N PHE A 33 8.98 -7.72 6.35
CA PHE A 33 8.88 -7.72 7.81
C PHE A 33 7.58 -8.34 8.29
N SER A 34 6.45 -8.04 7.65
CA SER A 34 5.17 -8.68 7.98
C SER A 34 5.26 -10.20 7.82
N SER A 35 5.80 -10.66 6.70
CA SER A 35 5.94 -12.09 6.37
C SER A 35 6.83 -12.82 7.40
N ILE A 36 7.97 -12.23 7.76
CA ILE A 36 8.91 -12.82 8.74
C ILE A 36 8.32 -12.82 10.15
N LEU A 37 7.70 -11.72 10.58
CA LEU A 37 7.25 -11.55 11.96
C LEU A 37 5.93 -12.27 12.25
N THR A 38 5.03 -12.35 11.27
CA THR A 38 3.67 -12.89 11.46
C THR A 38 3.44 -14.22 10.75
N GLY A 39 4.38 -14.65 9.90
CA GLY A 39 4.19 -15.78 8.99
C GLY A 39 3.23 -15.47 7.82
N MET A 40 2.73 -14.22 7.72
CA MET A 40 1.80 -13.76 6.68
C MET A 40 2.24 -12.40 6.13
N PRO A 41 2.19 -12.16 4.81
CA PRO A 41 1.78 -13.07 3.74
C PRO A 41 2.80 -14.18 3.46
N PRO A 42 2.42 -15.27 2.74
CA PRO A 42 3.36 -16.29 2.29
C PRO A 42 4.47 -15.68 1.43
N LEU A 43 5.73 -16.02 1.72
CA LEU A 43 6.93 -15.47 1.07
C LEU A 43 6.85 -15.50 -0.46
N PHE A 44 6.34 -16.59 -1.04
CA PHE A 44 6.16 -16.74 -2.48
C PHE A 44 4.79 -17.34 -2.80
N PRO A 45 4.11 -16.90 -3.88
CA PRO A 45 4.41 -15.71 -4.72
C PRO A 45 3.93 -14.39 -4.10
N THR A 46 3.17 -14.45 -2.99
CA THR A 46 2.37 -13.33 -2.49
C THR A 46 3.20 -12.15 -2.00
N THR A 47 4.23 -12.38 -1.16
CA THR A 47 5.06 -11.28 -0.64
C THR A 47 5.73 -10.49 -1.77
N LEU A 48 6.21 -11.14 -2.83
CA LEU A 48 6.81 -10.45 -3.97
C LEU A 48 5.83 -9.50 -4.67
N ILE A 49 4.61 -9.96 -4.93
CA ILE A 49 3.56 -9.15 -5.53
C ILE A 49 3.23 -7.97 -4.61
N MET A 50 3.05 -8.24 -3.31
CA MET A 50 2.72 -7.24 -2.31
C MET A 50 3.84 -6.21 -2.08
N THR A 51 5.10 -6.58 -2.28
CA THR A 51 6.24 -5.65 -2.27
C THR A 51 6.12 -4.63 -3.40
N VAL A 52 5.76 -5.06 -4.60
CA VAL A 52 5.59 -4.15 -5.73
C VAL A 52 4.39 -3.24 -5.50
N GLU A 53 3.28 -3.80 -5.00
CA GLU A 53 2.11 -3.04 -4.57
C GLU A 53 2.50 -2.00 -3.51
N GLY A 54 3.23 -2.40 -2.47
CA GLY A 54 3.60 -1.54 -1.35
C GLY A 54 4.52 -0.41 -1.77
N VAL A 55 5.52 -0.69 -2.61
CA VAL A 55 6.39 0.33 -3.21
C VAL A 55 5.58 1.29 -4.06
N THR A 56 4.69 0.78 -4.93
CA THR A 56 3.84 1.60 -5.81
C THR A 56 2.96 2.53 -4.98
N ALA A 57 2.26 2.00 -3.97
CA ALA A 57 1.37 2.75 -3.10
C ALA A 57 2.12 3.84 -2.31
N ALA A 58 3.19 3.47 -1.59
CA ALA A 58 3.90 4.41 -0.72
C ALA A 58 4.62 5.50 -1.51
N SER A 59 5.29 5.13 -2.61
CA SER A 59 6.02 6.08 -3.45
C SER A 59 5.07 7.04 -4.15
N LEU A 60 3.94 6.56 -4.68
CA LEU A 60 2.99 7.40 -5.40
C LEU A 60 2.25 8.35 -4.46
N VAL A 61 1.80 7.88 -3.29
CA VAL A 61 1.22 8.77 -2.27
C VAL A 61 2.22 9.84 -1.87
N SER A 62 3.45 9.44 -1.51
CA SER A 62 4.46 10.38 -1.03
C SER A 62 4.82 11.40 -2.11
N TYR A 63 4.97 10.98 -3.37
CA TYR A 63 5.23 11.89 -4.47
C TYR A 63 4.08 12.88 -4.71
N LEU A 64 2.85 12.39 -4.84
CA LEU A 64 1.69 13.23 -5.14
C LEU A 64 1.39 14.19 -3.99
N TYR A 65 1.43 13.71 -2.76
CA TYR A 65 1.05 14.48 -1.59
C TYR A 65 2.19 15.39 -1.09
N GLN A 66 3.40 14.86 -0.93
CA GLN A 66 4.52 15.61 -0.36
C GLN A 66 5.24 16.48 -1.39
N GLN A 67 5.47 16.00 -2.62
CA GLN A 67 6.17 16.79 -3.64
C GLN A 67 5.22 17.65 -4.46
N ARG A 68 4.12 17.07 -4.97
CA ARG A 68 3.18 17.76 -5.85
C ARG A 68 2.08 18.52 -5.11
N LYS A 69 1.95 18.37 -3.79
CA LYS A 69 0.94 19.03 -2.95
C LYS A 69 -0.49 18.77 -3.40
N TRP A 70 -0.74 17.60 -3.99
CA TRP A 70 -2.09 17.22 -4.39
C TRP A 70 -2.99 17.04 -3.17
N PRO A 71 -4.32 17.25 -3.33
CA PRO A 71 -5.25 16.99 -2.25
C PRO A 71 -5.16 15.53 -1.80
N MET A 72 -5.39 15.32 -0.50
CA MET A 72 -5.23 14.02 0.15
C MET A 72 -6.05 12.93 -0.56
N TRP A 73 -7.33 13.21 -0.85
CA TRP A 73 -8.23 12.25 -1.47
C TRP A 73 -7.77 11.82 -2.86
N SER A 74 -7.31 12.76 -3.70
CA SER A 74 -6.79 12.41 -5.03
C SER A 74 -5.52 11.58 -4.93
N SER A 75 -4.60 11.95 -4.03
CA SER A 75 -3.37 11.19 -3.81
C SER A 75 -3.65 9.75 -3.33
N LEU A 76 -4.62 9.60 -2.42
CA LEU A 76 -5.05 8.30 -1.89
C LEU A 76 -5.69 7.44 -2.99
N ILE A 77 -6.69 7.96 -3.70
CA ILE A 77 -7.42 7.19 -4.72
C ILE A 77 -6.49 6.75 -5.85
N ILE A 78 -5.63 7.65 -6.35
CA ILE A 78 -4.69 7.33 -7.42
C ILE A 78 -3.71 6.25 -6.98
N SER A 79 -3.25 6.30 -5.73
CA SER A 79 -2.30 5.32 -5.21
C SER A 79 -2.94 3.95 -5.00
N ILE A 80 -4.19 3.89 -4.53
CA ILE A 80 -4.96 2.63 -4.43
C ILE A 80 -5.15 2.02 -5.82
N VAL A 81 -5.51 2.83 -6.82
CA VAL A 81 -5.69 2.31 -8.19
C VAL A 81 -4.36 1.81 -8.76
N ALA A 82 -3.27 2.56 -8.58
CA ALA A 82 -1.95 2.14 -9.05
C ALA A 82 -1.47 0.86 -8.37
N GLU A 83 -1.71 0.72 -7.06
CA GLU A 83 -1.47 -0.52 -6.31
C GLU A 83 -2.23 -1.70 -6.94
N ARG A 84 -3.52 -1.55 -7.23
CA ARG A 84 -4.34 -2.62 -7.86
C ARG A 84 -3.87 -2.97 -9.27
N LEU A 85 -3.43 -1.99 -10.05
CA LEU A 85 -2.83 -2.24 -11.35
C LEU A 85 -1.51 -3.00 -11.23
N SER A 86 -0.70 -2.69 -10.22
CA SER A 86 0.54 -3.40 -9.96
C SER A 86 0.31 -4.85 -9.50
N LEU A 87 -0.74 -5.11 -8.70
CA LEU A 87 -1.19 -6.45 -8.34
C LEU A 87 -1.55 -7.27 -9.58
N LEU A 88 -2.34 -6.68 -10.49
CA LEU A 88 -2.71 -7.33 -11.74
C LEU A 88 -1.46 -7.68 -12.54
N ALA A 89 -0.62 -6.67 -12.85
CA ALA A 89 0.58 -6.85 -13.66
C ALA A 89 1.51 -7.92 -13.06
N MET A 90 1.77 -7.85 -11.76
CA MET A 90 2.66 -8.80 -11.08
C MET A 90 2.01 -10.17 -10.88
N GLY A 91 0.70 -10.25 -10.70
CA GLY A 91 -0.02 -11.53 -10.65
C GLY A 91 0.08 -12.28 -11.98
N PHE A 92 -0.04 -11.57 -13.11
CA PHE A 92 0.17 -12.15 -14.44
C PHE A 92 1.62 -12.61 -14.68
N VAL A 93 2.62 -11.92 -14.14
CA VAL A 93 4.04 -12.25 -14.36
C VAL A 93 4.54 -13.30 -13.38
N ILE A 94 4.23 -13.16 -12.10
CA ILE A 94 4.83 -13.96 -11.01
C ILE A 94 4.07 -15.27 -10.79
N ALA A 95 2.74 -15.27 -10.84
CA ALA A 95 1.98 -16.49 -10.54
C ALA A 95 2.28 -17.67 -11.49
N PRO A 96 2.45 -17.47 -12.83
CA PRO A 96 2.82 -18.56 -13.73
C PRO A 96 4.18 -19.20 -13.41
N LEU A 97 5.13 -18.44 -12.83
CA LEU A 97 6.43 -18.98 -12.41
C LEU A 97 6.32 -20.06 -11.32
N PHE A 98 5.17 -20.12 -10.63
CA PHE A 98 4.87 -21.09 -9.59
C PHE A 98 3.78 -22.11 -10.01
N ASN A 99 3.56 -22.29 -11.32
CA ASN A 99 2.51 -23.16 -11.88
C ASN A 99 1.08 -22.77 -11.44
N LEU A 100 0.87 -21.50 -11.11
CA LEU A 100 -0.46 -20.97 -10.80
C LEU A 100 -1.04 -20.25 -12.02
N PRO A 101 -2.34 -20.40 -12.31
CA PRO A 101 -3.00 -19.65 -13.35
C PRO A 101 -3.04 -18.15 -12.98
N GLY A 102 -2.22 -17.34 -13.63
CA GLY A 102 -2.03 -15.93 -13.29
C GLY A 102 -3.31 -15.09 -13.38
N GLU A 103 -4.18 -15.40 -14.33
CA GLU A 103 -5.50 -14.76 -14.45
C GLU A 103 -6.36 -15.02 -13.20
N ILE A 104 -6.59 -16.29 -12.89
CA ILE A 104 -7.45 -16.71 -11.76
C ILE A 104 -6.88 -16.18 -10.45
N PHE A 105 -5.55 -16.27 -10.26
CA PHE A 105 -4.87 -15.74 -9.09
C PHE A 105 -5.10 -14.24 -8.94
N SER A 106 -4.88 -13.47 -10.01
CA SER A 106 -5.02 -12.00 -9.98
C SER A 106 -6.46 -11.56 -9.75
N PHE A 107 -7.43 -12.20 -10.41
CA PHE A 107 -8.86 -11.90 -10.22
C PHE A 107 -9.32 -12.25 -8.80
N TYR A 108 -8.91 -13.41 -8.29
CA TYR A 108 -9.21 -13.80 -6.92
C TYR A 108 -8.66 -12.77 -5.92
N LYS A 109 -7.40 -12.34 -6.11
CA LYS A 109 -6.75 -11.36 -5.24
C LYS A 109 -7.41 -9.98 -5.29
N ILE A 110 -7.93 -9.55 -6.44
CA ILE A 110 -8.74 -8.32 -6.51
C ILE A 110 -9.98 -8.43 -5.63
N ILE A 111 -10.74 -9.51 -5.77
CA ILE A 111 -11.98 -9.73 -5.02
C ILE A 111 -11.67 -9.81 -3.52
N GLU A 112 -10.61 -10.51 -3.14
CA GLU A 112 -10.14 -10.61 -1.76
C GLU A 112 -9.71 -9.24 -1.19
N SER A 113 -9.12 -8.37 -2.02
CA SER A 113 -8.63 -7.05 -1.60
C SER A 113 -9.74 -6.00 -1.39
N THR A 114 -10.96 -6.25 -1.86
CA THR A 114 -12.10 -5.32 -1.79
C THR A 114 -12.38 -4.77 -0.38
N PRO A 115 -12.51 -5.60 0.68
CA PRO A 115 -12.64 -5.10 2.05
C PRO A 115 -11.44 -4.25 2.49
N GLY A 116 -10.24 -4.58 2.03
CA GLY A 116 -9.02 -3.81 2.28
C GLY A 116 -9.09 -2.40 1.68
N ILE A 117 -9.60 -2.24 0.45
CA ILE A 117 -9.78 -0.93 -0.20
C ILE A 117 -10.74 -0.05 0.61
N LEU A 118 -11.87 -0.61 1.05
CA LEU A 118 -12.84 0.13 1.86
C LEU A 118 -12.19 0.60 3.17
N LEU A 119 -11.38 -0.25 3.78
CA LEU A 119 -10.65 0.09 4.99
C LEU A 119 -9.56 1.15 4.75
N GLN A 120 -8.87 1.13 3.62
CA GLN A 120 -7.91 2.18 3.25
C GLN A 120 -8.63 3.53 3.07
N LEU A 121 -9.75 3.55 2.34
CA LEU A 121 -10.52 4.76 2.06
C LEU A 121 -11.13 5.39 3.31
N ALA A 122 -11.56 4.59 4.28
CA ALA A 122 -12.08 5.11 5.54
C ALA A 122 -10.96 5.37 6.56
N GLY A 123 -10.07 4.41 6.75
CA GLY A 123 -9.07 4.41 7.82
C GLY A 123 -7.96 5.42 7.62
N VAL A 124 -7.43 5.58 6.40
CA VAL A 124 -6.31 6.50 6.15
C VAL A 124 -6.71 7.96 6.44
N PRO A 125 -7.85 8.49 5.94
CA PRO A 125 -8.31 9.83 6.31
C PRO A 125 -8.56 10.04 7.79
N ILE A 126 -9.18 9.06 8.46
CA ILE A 126 -9.46 9.17 9.90
C ILE A 126 -8.16 9.30 10.68
N ILE A 127 -7.20 8.42 10.41
CA ILE A 127 -5.93 8.39 11.13
C ILE A 127 -5.10 9.63 10.84
N LEU A 128 -4.98 10.06 9.57
CA LEU A 128 -4.24 11.29 9.25
C LEU A 128 -4.84 12.54 9.90
N ASN A 129 -6.18 12.65 9.92
CA ASN A 129 -6.85 13.77 10.59
C ASN A 129 -6.59 13.77 12.10
N LEU A 130 -6.54 12.60 12.73
CA LEU A 130 -6.18 12.47 14.15
C LEU A 130 -4.71 12.87 14.38
N LEU A 131 -3.79 12.41 13.53
CA LEU A 131 -2.36 12.73 13.62
C LEU A 131 -2.06 14.22 13.44
N TRP A 132 -2.77 14.91 12.54
CA TRP A 132 -2.60 16.35 12.37
C TRP A 132 -3.21 17.16 13.51
N LYS A 133 -4.30 16.68 14.13
CA LYS A 133 -4.89 17.32 15.31
C LYS A 133 -3.97 17.25 16.53
N THR A 134 -3.21 16.17 16.68
CA THR A 134 -2.29 15.98 17.81
C THR A 134 -0.94 16.69 17.64
N LYS A 135 -0.72 17.41 16.53
CA LYS A 135 0.57 18.06 16.18
C LYS A 135 1.79 17.10 16.18
N LEU A 136 1.57 15.79 16.20
CA LEU A 136 2.64 14.79 16.20
C LEU A 136 3.38 14.70 14.86
N THR A 137 2.83 15.30 13.80
CA THR A 137 3.44 15.31 12.48
C THR A 137 3.40 16.72 11.90
N SER A 138 4.58 17.27 11.69
CA SER A 138 4.89 18.66 11.33
C SER A 138 4.48 19.00 9.90
N ARG A 139 3.17 19.13 9.65
CA ARG A 139 2.64 19.78 8.44
C ARG A 139 2.69 21.32 8.52
N GLN A 140 3.60 21.88 9.32
CA GLN A 140 3.76 23.33 9.53
C GLN A 140 4.85 23.96 8.63
N ILE A 141 5.63 23.19 7.88
CA ILE A 141 6.78 23.73 7.11
C ILE A 141 6.37 24.18 5.69
N LEU A 142 5.12 23.94 5.27
CA LEU A 142 4.68 24.21 3.90
C LEU A 142 3.45 25.12 3.87
N LYS A 143 3.59 26.25 4.58
CA LYS A 143 2.88 27.48 4.21
C LYS A 143 3.68 28.20 3.14
#